data_AF-A0A509L131-F1
#
_entry.id   AF-A0A509L131-F1
#
_cell.length_a   1.000
_cell.length_b   1.000
_cell.length_c   1.000
_cell.angle_alpha   90.00
_cell.angle_beta   90.00
_cell.angle_gamma   90.00
#
_symmetry.space_group_name_H-M   'P 1'
#
loop_
_entity.id
_entity.type
_entity.pdbx_description
1 polymer ?
#
loop_
_entity_poly.entity_id
_entity_poly.type
_entity_poly.pdbx_seq_one_letter_code
_entity_poly.pdbx_strand_id
1 'polypeptide(L)'
;MDTHGEKTGIFAKKGLWIGIGVGVFIVVAFLLPTPQSLIEVLEEYGYVEKMIDWEIAGNIEEASQKTMIVLGIVPMAVIFFAVEALPIGATGILMPVLAYFFGLLPFNMIGKTFAGDAPLFMLGVF
;
A
#
# COMPACT_ATOMS: atom_id res chain seq x y z
N MET A 1 -29.42 12.46 -34.24
CA MET A 1 -29.93 11.10 -33.97
C MET A 1 -29.06 10.53 -32.89
N ASP A 2 -29.47 10.73 -31.64
CA ASP A 2 -28.88 10.08 -30.47
C ASP A 2 -29.33 8.63 -30.48
N THR A 3 -28.43 7.72 -30.85
CA THR A 3 -28.72 6.28 -30.85
C THR A 3 -27.60 5.54 -30.15
N HIS A 4 -27.99 4.84 -29.08
CA HIS A 4 -27.26 3.87 -28.26
C HIS A 4 -26.42 4.43 -27.11
N GLY A 5 -27.13 4.73 -26.01
CA GLY A 5 -26.55 4.73 -24.68
C GLY A 5 -26.01 3.34 -24.35
N GLU A 6 -24.69 3.18 -24.43
CA GLU A 6 -23.99 2.18 -23.64
C GLU A 6 -24.31 2.43 -22.17
N LYS A 7 -25.12 1.55 -21.57
CA LYS A 7 -25.12 1.43 -20.12
C LYS A 7 -23.79 0.79 -19.73
N THR A 8 -22.71 1.57 -19.78
CA THR A 8 -21.43 1.19 -19.19
C THR A 8 -21.72 0.96 -17.71
N GLY A 9 -21.78 -0.33 -17.31
CA GLY A 9 -22.20 -0.72 -15.96
C GLY A 9 -21.38 0.03 -14.91
N ILE A 10 -21.96 0.27 -13.73
CA ILE A 10 -21.30 1.06 -12.68
C ILE A 10 -19.90 0.52 -12.33
N PHE A 11 -19.73 -0.80 -12.42
CA PHE A 11 -18.48 -1.54 -12.20
C PHE A 11 -17.44 -1.40 -13.33
N ALA A 12 -17.78 -0.87 -14.49
CA ALA A 12 -16.82 -0.58 -15.56
C ALA A 12 -16.13 0.78 -15.37
N LYS A 13 -16.60 1.61 -14.43
CA LYS A 13 -16.04 2.95 -14.18
C LYS A 13 -14.78 2.84 -13.33
N LYS A 14 -13.61 3.09 -13.92
CA LYS A 14 -12.31 3.10 -13.19
C LYS A 14 -12.32 4.00 -11.96
N GLY A 15 -12.97 5.17 -12.06
CA GLY A 15 -13.09 6.10 -10.93
C GLY A 15 -13.82 5.52 -9.72
N LEU A 16 -14.76 4.58 -9.92
CA LEU A 16 -15.41 3.87 -8.82
C LEU A 16 -14.40 3.02 -8.05
N TRP A 17 -13.57 2.25 -8.75
CA TRP A 17 -12.57 1.38 -8.14
C TRP A 17 -11.44 2.14 -7.46
N ILE A 18 -11.06 3.30 -8.01
CA ILE A 18 -10.16 4.22 -7.31
C ILE A 18 -10.79 4.65 -5.99
N GLY A 19 -12.05 5.10 -6.01
CA GLY A 19 -12.78 5.49 -4.81
C GLY A 19 -12.91 4.36 -3.78
N ILE A 20 -13.21 3.14 -4.23
CA ILE A 20 -13.30 1.95 -3.36
C ILE A 20 -11.94 1.64 -2.75
N GLY A 21 -10.86 1.59 -3.53
CA GLY A 21 -9.53 1.29 -3.01
C GLY A 21 -9.05 2.33 -1.98
N VAL A 22 -9.25 3.62 -2.27
CA VAL A 22 -8.97 4.70 -1.30
C VAL A 22 -9.86 4.57 -0.06
N GLY A 23 -11.14 4.27 -0.23
CA GLY A 23 -12.07 4.06 0.88
C GLY A 23 -11.65 2.91 1.80
N VAL A 24 -11.26 1.76 1.21
CA VAL A 24 -10.73 0.61 1.96
C VAL A 24 -9.45 0.98 2.69
N PHE A 25 -8.52 1.69 2.03
CA PHE A 25 -7.30 2.18 2.67
C PHE A 25 -7.63 3.05 3.89
N ILE A 26 -8.52 4.03 3.76
CA ILE A 26 -8.88 4.93 4.85
C ILE A 26 -9.52 4.16 6.01
N VAL A 27 -10.43 3.24 5.71
CA VAL A 27 -11.11 2.43 6.74
C VAL A 27 -10.11 1.59 7.51
N VAL A 28 -9.23 0.87 6.82
CA VAL A 28 -8.27 -0.03 7.46
C VAL A 28 -7.18 0.75 8.18
N ALA A 29 -6.58 1.76 7.54
CA ALA A 29 -5.44 2.47 8.09
C ALA A 29 -5.80 3.41 9.26
N PHE A 30 -7.01 3.98 9.29
CA PHE A 30 -7.37 5.04 10.25
C PHE A 30 -8.64 4.80 11.07
N LEU A 31 -9.64 4.08 10.56
CA LEU A 31 -10.89 3.85 11.30
C LEU A 31 -10.85 2.59 12.16
N LEU A 32 -10.18 1.53 11.69
CA LEU A 32 -10.10 0.30 12.45
C LEU A 32 -9.09 0.44 13.61
N PRO A 33 -9.47 0.02 14.83
CA PRO A 33 -8.52 -0.03 15.92
C PRO A 33 -7.48 -1.11 15.65
N THR A 34 -6.27 -0.88 16.15
CA THR A 34 -5.17 -1.83 16.12
C THR A 34 -5.57 -3.12 16.85
N PRO A 35 -5.63 -4.28 16.17
CA PRO A 35 -5.99 -5.52 16.84
C PRO A 35 -4.86 -5.98 17.76
N GLN A 36 -5.21 -6.49 18.95
CA GLN A 36 -4.23 -6.95 19.94
C GLN A 36 -3.30 -8.04 19.39
N SER A 37 -3.83 -8.94 18.55
CA SER A 37 -3.03 -9.98 17.90
C SER A 37 -1.92 -9.41 17.01
N LEU A 38 -2.11 -8.23 16.41
CA LEU A 38 -1.06 -7.59 15.62
C LEU A 38 0.05 -7.08 16.53
N ILE A 39 -0.31 -6.48 17.66
CA ILE A 39 0.62 -5.96 18.66
C ILE A 39 1.48 -7.10 19.20
N GLU A 40 0.85 -8.21 19.58
CA GLU A 40 1.53 -9.42 20.05
C GLU A 40 2.50 -9.97 19.00
N VAL A 41 2.08 -10.07 17.74
CA VAL A 41 2.96 -10.54 16.65
C VAL A 41 4.13 -9.57 16.40
N LEU A 42 3.92 -8.26 16.56
CA LEU A 42 5.00 -7.30 16.38
C LEU A 42 6.06 -7.43 17.49
N GLU A 43 5.65 -7.70 18.74
CA GLU A 43 6.56 -7.95 19.86
C GLU A 43 7.24 -9.33 19.75
N GLU A 44 6.47 -10.39 19.53
CA GLU A 44 6.97 -11.77 19.54
C GLU A 44 8.08 -11.98 18.50
N TYR A 45 7.94 -11.37 17.33
CA TYR A 45 8.90 -11.48 16.23
C TYR A 45 10.00 -10.39 16.24
N GLY A 46 9.99 -9.51 17.24
CA GLY A 46 10.97 -8.45 17.40
C GLY A 46 10.92 -7.38 16.31
N TYR A 47 9.73 -7.13 15.74
CA TYR A 47 9.55 -6.11 14.71
C TYR A 47 9.52 -4.70 15.30
N VAL A 48 9.03 -4.54 16.54
CA VAL A 48 9.02 -3.25 17.24
C VAL A 48 10.44 -2.73 17.42
N GLU A 49 11.36 -3.56 17.91
CA GLU A 49 12.76 -3.22 18.13
C GLU A 49 13.46 -2.83 16.83
N LYS A 50 13.19 -3.55 15.73
CA LYS A 50 13.71 -3.20 14.40
C LYS A 50 13.20 -1.86 13.90
N MET A 51 11.92 -1.55 14.13
CA MET A 51 11.33 -0.27 13.73
C MET A 51 11.90 0.89 14.55
N ILE A 52 12.25 0.65 15.82
CA ILE A 52 12.96 1.62 16.66
C ILE A 52 14.40 1.82 16.17
N ASP A 53 15.13 0.75 15.88
CA ASP A 53 16.50 0.80 15.33
C ASP A 53 16.55 1.55 14.00
N TRP A 54 15.52 1.41 13.17
CA TRP A 54 15.40 2.13 11.91
C TRP A 54 14.88 3.57 12.03
N GLU A 55 14.66 4.06 13.26
CA GLU A 55 14.08 5.39 13.55
C GLU A 55 12.71 5.61 12.87
N ILE A 56 11.96 4.53 12.63
CA ILE A 56 10.66 4.55 11.98
C ILE A 56 9.53 4.72 13.00
N ALA A 57 9.69 4.17 14.20
CA ALA A 57 8.73 4.26 15.30
C ALA A 57 9.46 4.35 16.64
N GLY A 58 8.93 5.12 17.60
CA GLY A 58 9.55 5.28 18.93
C GLY A 58 9.02 4.31 19.99
N ASN A 59 7.90 3.65 19.74
CA ASN A 59 7.26 2.72 20.67
C ASN A 59 6.36 1.72 19.93
N ILE A 60 5.82 0.76 20.68
CA ILE A 60 4.93 -0.27 20.16
C ILE A 60 3.64 0.26 19.56
N GLU A 61 3.06 1.31 20.14
CA GLU A 61 1.80 1.87 19.67
C GLU A 61 1.97 2.51 18.30
N GLU A 62 3.03 3.29 18.11
CA GLU A 62 3.41 3.90 16.84
C GLU A 62 3.79 2.84 15.79
N ALA A 63 4.55 1.82 16.19
CA ALA A 63 4.91 0.71 15.31
C ALA A 63 3.66 -0.04 14.80
N SER A 64 2.71 -0.27 15.69
CA SER A 64 1.45 -0.95 15.37
C SER A 64 0.54 -0.08 14.48
N GLN A 65 0.48 1.22 14.72
CA GLN A 65 -0.24 2.17 13.86
C GLN A 65 0.36 2.22 12.44
N LYS A 66 1.69 2.31 12.31
CA LYS A 66 2.36 2.26 11.01
C LYS A 66 2.13 0.93 10.29
N THR A 67 2.06 -0.16 11.04
CA THR A 67 1.72 -1.47 10.48
C THR A 67 0.28 -1.51 9.96
N MET A 68 -0.69 -0.87 10.64
CA MET A 68 -2.06 -0.71 10.12
C MET A 68 -2.11 0.06 8.80
N ILE A 69 -1.27 1.08 8.63
CA ILE A 69 -1.15 1.80 7.36
C ILE A 69 -0.69 0.85 6.26
N VAL A 70 0.31 0.02 6.51
CA VAL A 70 0.75 -1.02 5.55
C VAL A 70 -0.39 -1.99 5.23
N LEU A 71 -1.11 -2.47 6.24
CA LEU A 71 -2.28 -3.34 6.08
C LEU A 71 -3.41 -2.69 5.28
N GLY A 72 -3.53 -1.36 5.28
CA GLY A 72 -4.44 -0.63 4.40
C GLY A 72 -3.92 -0.48 2.97
N ILE A 73 -2.61 -0.26 2.78
CA ILE A 73 -1.99 -0.08 1.46
C ILE A 73 -2.10 -1.37 0.63
N VAL A 74 -1.88 -2.53 1.23
CA VAL A 74 -1.89 -3.84 0.56
C VAL A 74 -3.23 -4.13 -0.18
N PRO A 75 -4.41 -4.10 0.45
CA PRO A 75 -5.68 -4.34 -0.23
C PRO A 75 -6.01 -3.25 -1.25
N MET A 76 -5.66 -1.99 -0.99
CA MET A 76 -5.81 -0.93 -2.00
C MET A 76 -4.96 -1.23 -3.24
N ALA A 77 -3.72 -1.67 -3.06
CA ALA A 77 -2.83 -2.08 -4.15
C ALA A 77 -3.42 -3.22 -4.97
N VAL A 78 -3.97 -4.23 -4.30
CA VAL A 78 -4.63 -5.37 -4.94
C VAL A 78 -5.82 -4.91 -5.76
N ILE A 79 -6.66 -4.00 -5.25
CA ILE A 79 -7.81 -3.45 -5.99
C ILE A 79 -7.35 -2.68 -7.24
N PHE A 80 -6.36 -1.79 -7.09
CA PHE A 80 -5.88 -1.00 -8.22
C PHE A 80 -5.22 -1.84 -9.30
N PHE A 81 -4.52 -2.89 -8.89
CA PHE A 81 -3.87 -3.85 -9.77
C PHE A 81 -4.87 -4.78 -10.47
N ALA A 82 -5.74 -5.46 -9.72
CA ALA A 82 -6.64 -6.49 -10.23
C ALA A 82 -7.66 -5.94 -11.24
N VAL A 83 -8.10 -4.69 -11.06
CA VAL A 83 -9.09 -4.05 -11.93
C VAL A 83 -8.45 -3.04 -12.90
N GLU A 84 -7.12 -2.95 -12.91
CA GLU A 84 -6.35 -2.00 -13.72
C GLU A 84 -6.91 -0.57 -13.64
N ALA A 85 -7.29 -0.17 -12.42
CA ALA A 85 -7.85 1.14 -12.13
C ALA A 85 -6.80 2.25 -12.36
N LEU A 86 -5.54 1.92 -12.11
CA LEU A 86 -4.36 2.70 -12.45
C LEU A 86 -3.39 1.86 -13.31
N PRO A 87 -2.60 2.48 -14.20
CA PRO A 87 -1.54 1.78 -14.93
C PRO A 87 -0.57 1.08 -13.96
N ILE A 88 -0.11 -0.11 -14.31
CA ILE A 88 0.74 -0.95 -13.45
C ILE A 88 1.98 -0.21 -12.93
N GLY A 89 2.64 0.60 -13.77
CA GLY A 89 3.80 1.41 -13.36
C GLY A 89 3.43 2.53 -12.39
N ALA A 90 2.26 3.16 -12.57
CA ALA A 90 1.77 4.19 -11.66
C ALA A 90 1.44 3.60 -10.29
N THR A 91 0.76 2.44 -10.24
CA THR A 91 0.51 1.70 -9.00
C THR A 91 1.84 1.29 -8.34
N GLY A 92 2.82 0.81 -9.11
CA GLY A 92 4.14 0.43 -8.61
C GLY A 92 4.93 1.59 -8.00
N ILE A 93 4.79 2.81 -8.54
CA ILE A 93 5.41 4.02 -7.96
C ILE A 93 4.61 4.54 -6.76
N LEU A 94 3.29 4.43 -6.79
CA LEU A 94 2.42 4.92 -5.73
C LEU A 94 2.73 4.28 -4.37
N MET A 95 3.00 2.97 -4.33
CA MET A 95 3.26 2.26 -3.06
C MET A 95 4.47 2.81 -2.27
N PRO A 96 5.68 2.92 -2.86
CA PRO A 96 6.83 3.51 -2.17
C PRO A 96 6.65 5.01 -1.89
N VAL A 97 5.88 5.73 -2.71
CA VAL A 97 5.51 7.12 -2.42
C VAL A 97 4.64 7.20 -1.16
N LEU A 98 3.65 6.32 -1.00
CA LEU A 98 2.87 6.26 0.24
C LEU A 98 3.73 5.83 1.43
N ALA A 99 4.63 4.85 1.26
CA ALA A 99 5.57 4.45 2.30
C ALA A 99 6.49 5.60 2.72
N TYR A 100 6.91 6.45 1.78
CA TYR A 100 7.63 7.69 2.05
C TYR A 100 6.78 8.67 2.87
N PHE A 101 5.55 8.96 2.42
CA PHE A 101 4.69 9.96 3.06
C PHE A 101 4.28 9.58 4.48
N PHE A 102 4.06 8.30 4.74
CA PHE A 102 3.70 7.81 6.08
C PHE A 102 4.93 7.43 6.93
N GLY A 103 6.14 7.64 6.41
CA GLY A 103 7.39 7.32 7.09
C GLY A 103 7.42 5.85 7.53
N LEU A 104 7.09 4.93 6.63
CA LEU A 104 7.04 3.48 6.87
C LEU A 104 8.38 2.80 6.58
N LEU A 105 9.26 3.48 5.85
CA LEU A 105 10.59 2.98 5.48
C LEU A 105 11.63 4.11 5.55
N PRO A 106 12.89 3.80 5.87
CA PRO A 106 13.96 4.78 5.85
C PRO A 106 14.21 5.27 4.41
N PHE A 107 14.52 6.55 4.24
CA PHE A 107 14.70 7.19 2.93
C PHE A 107 15.71 6.47 2.03
N ASN A 108 16.81 6.00 2.62
CA ASN A 108 17.87 5.27 1.92
C ASN A 108 17.45 3.86 1.45
N MET A 109 16.31 3.34 1.93
CA MET A 109 15.77 2.03 1.57
C MET A 109 14.71 2.12 0.46
N ILE A 110 14.03 3.25 0.31
CA ILE A 110 12.94 3.40 -0.68
C ILE A 110 13.45 3.25 -2.12
N GLY A 111 14.63 3.78 -2.44
CA GLY A 111 15.22 3.56 -3.77
C GLY A 111 15.63 2.10 -4.01
N LYS A 112 16.01 1.38 -2.94
CA LYS A 112 16.41 -0.03 -3.03
C LYS A 112 15.24 -0.96 -3.33
N THR A 113 14.01 -0.60 -2.95
CA THR A 113 12.84 -1.42 -3.26
C THR A 113 12.53 -1.49 -4.76
N PHE A 114 12.97 -0.50 -5.55
CA PHE A 114 12.87 -0.52 -7.02
C PHE A 114 14.02 -1.27 -7.70
N ALA A 115 15.17 -1.36 -7.05
CA ALA A 115 16.38 -2.00 -7.57
C ALA A 115 16.47 -3.49 -7.17
N GLY A 116 15.34 -4.19 -7.12
CA GLY A 116 15.32 -5.62 -6.85
C GLY A 116 15.84 -6.45 -8.03
N ASP A 117 16.24 -7.69 -7.75
CA ASP A 117 16.77 -8.61 -8.77
C ASP A 117 15.76 -8.85 -9.91
N ALA A 118 14.47 -8.94 -9.60
CA ALA A 118 13.42 -9.18 -10.59
C ALA A 118 13.22 -8.00 -11.58
N PRO A 119 13.05 -6.73 -11.14
CA PRO A 119 13.07 -5.59 -12.05
C PRO A 119 14.35 -5.48 -12.88
N LEU A 120 15.52 -5.71 -12.27
CA LEU A 120 16.79 -5.60 -12.96
C LEU A 120 16.98 -6.71 -14.01
N PHE A 121 16.51 -7.92 -13.70
CA PHE A 121 16.46 -9.03 -14.66
C PHE A 121 15.56 -8.68 -15.86
N MET A 122 14.39 -8.09 -15.62
CA MET A 122 13.53 -7.63 -16.72
C MET A 122 14.20 -6.57 -17.60
N LEU A 123 15.06 -5.71 -17.04
CA LEU A 123 15.81 -4.71 -17.83
C LEU A 123 16.96 -5.32 -18.66
N GLY A 124 17.59 -6.39 -18.19
CA GLY A 124 18.74 -7.01 -18.85
C GLY A 124 18.40 -8.07 -19.92
N VAL A 125 17.13 -8.46 -20.03
CA VAL A 125 16.64 -9.48 -20.99
C VAL A 125 16.05 -8.84 -22.25
N PHE A 126 16.01 -7.50 -22.34
CA PHE A 126 15.66 -6.76 -23.56
C PHE A 126 16.89 -6.32 -24.36
#